data_AF-A0A4Y2V9C2-F1
#
_entry.id   AF-A0A4Y2V9C2-F1
#
_cell.length_a   1.000
_cell.length_b   1.000
_cell.length_c   1.000
_cell.angle_alpha   90.00
_cell.angle_beta   90.00
_cell.angle_gamma   90.00
#
_symmetry.space_group_name_H-M   'P 1'
#
loop_
_entity.id
_entity.type
_entity.pdbx_description
1 polymer ?
#
loop_
_entity_poly.entity_id
_entity_poly.type
_entity_poly.pdbx_seq_one_letter_code
_entity_poly.pdbx_strand_id
1 'polypeptide(L)'
;MSKSAPATEFLGTRLVFTPTELKLDQEEYIDKMLKRFNMSDCKPCSTSLEPKCTSADFANSELFEGPFRELIGSLLYLAVTTRPDILFSVSASFRRNLLLLPRLDSKGS
;
A
#
# COMPACT_ATOMS: atom_id res chain seq x y z
N MET A 1 -22.47 1.84 35.50
CA MET A 1 -22.09 1.82 34.08
C MET A 1 -20.63 2.20 33.99
N SER A 2 -19.73 1.25 33.76
CA SER A 2 -18.29 1.49 33.65
C SER A 2 -17.99 2.20 32.33
N LYS A 3 -17.53 3.46 32.37
CA LYS A 3 -17.05 4.17 31.19
C LYS A 3 -15.85 3.41 30.62
N SER A 4 -15.99 2.86 29.42
CA SER A 4 -14.87 2.31 28.65
C SER A 4 -13.84 3.42 28.42
N ALA A 5 -12.56 3.13 28.69
CA ALA A 5 -11.49 4.00 28.26
C ALA A 5 -11.52 4.18 26.73
N PRO A 6 -11.12 5.35 26.20
CA PRO A 6 -11.03 5.57 24.76
C PRO A 6 -10.04 4.58 24.15
N ALA A 7 -10.42 3.96 23.03
CA ALA A 7 -9.56 3.02 22.31
C ALA A 7 -8.31 3.73 21.78
N THR A 8 -7.13 3.26 22.14
CA THR A 8 -5.84 3.84 21.72
C THR A 8 -5.30 3.23 20.43
N GLU A 9 -5.83 2.08 20.01
CA GLU A 9 -5.45 1.38 18.78
C GLU A 9 -6.66 0.69 18.16
N PHE A 10 -6.79 0.79 16.83
CA PHE A 10 -7.80 0.09 16.05
C PHE A 10 -7.23 -0.32 14.68
N LEU A 11 -7.28 -1.61 14.35
CA LEU A 11 -6.78 -2.16 13.09
C LEU A 11 -5.31 -1.79 12.77
N GLY A 12 -4.45 -1.65 13.79
CA GLY A 12 -3.07 -1.21 13.61
C GLY A 12 -2.91 0.29 13.35
N THR A 13 -3.98 1.07 13.52
CA THR A 13 -3.96 2.54 13.56
C THR A 13 -4.00 2.97 15.02
N ARG A 14 -2.99 3.71 15.45
CA ARG A 14 -2.95 4.38 16.74
C ARG A 14 -3.81 5.64 16.68
N LEU A 15 -4.71 5.76 17.65
CA LEU A 15 -5.64 6.87 17.79
C LEU A 15 -5.13 7.79 18.90
N VAL A 16 -4.67 8.98 18.54
CA VAL A 16 -4.23 9.99 19.52
C VAL A 16 -5.29 11.08 19.59
N PHE A 17 -6.10 11.00 20.64
CA PHE A 17 -7.10 12.00 20.95
C PHE A 17 -6.48 13.15 21.73
N THR A 18 -6.58 14.35 21.19
CA THR A 18 -6.33 15.59 21.92
C THR A 18 -7.67 16.32 22.13
N PRO A 19 -7.74 17.36 22.98
CA PRO A 19 -8.97 18.10 23.20
C PRO A 19 -9.58 18.74 21.93
N THR A 20 -8.76 18.98 20.89
CA THR A 20 -9.15 19.74 19.69
C THR A 20 -9.07 18.94 18.40
N GLU A 21 -8.30 17.85 18.38
CA GLU A 21 -8.02 17.07 17.17
C GLU A 21 -7.88 15.57 17.47
N LEU A 22 -8.23 14.75 16.47
CA LEU A 22 -7.92 13.33 16.42
C LEU A 22 -6.77 13.13 15.44
N LYS A 23 -5.67 12.54 15.91
CA LYS A 23 -4.57 12.11 15.04
C LYS A 23 -4.64 10.60 14.84
N LEU A 24 -4.40 10.20 13.60
CA LEU A 24 -4.25 8.82 13.19
C LEU A 24 -2.78 8.57 12.89
N ASP A 25 -2.20 7.57 13.53
CA ASP A 25 -0.81 7.15 13.32
C ASP A 25 -0.77 5.67 12.91
N GLN A 26 -0.05 5.35 11.84
CA GLN A 26 0.07 4.01 11.26
C GLN A 26 1.53 3.62 11.00
N GLU A 27 2.50 4.32 11.58
CA GLU A 27 3.93 4.05 11.38
C GLU A 27 4.28 2.57 11.65
N GLU A 28 3.80 2.03 12.76
CA GLU A 28 4.04 0.64 13.15
C GLU A 28 3.42 -0.37 12.15
N TYR A 29 2.26 -0.04 11.57
CA TYR A 29 1.65 -0.88 10.54
C TYR A 29 2.48 -0.86 9.25
N ILE A 30 2.97 0.31 8.84
CA ILE A 30 3.83 0.47 7.66
C ILE A 30 5.08 -0.39 7.82
N ASP A 31 5.75 -0.32 8.97
CA ASP A 31 6.96 -1.10 9.23
C ASP A 31 6.72 -2.61 9.21
N LYS A 32 5.62 -3.07 9.81
CA LYS A 32 5.23 -4.49 9.79
C LYS A 32 4.93 -4.95 8.36
N MET A 33 4.24 -4.13 7.58
CA MET A 33 3.92 -4.39 6.18
C MET A 33 5.19 -4.50 5.33
N LEU A 34 6.10 -3.52 5.45
CA LEU A 34 7.38 -3.53 4.72
C LEU A 34 8.21 -4.78 5.06
N LYS A 35 8.30 -5.16 6.34
CA LYS A 35 8.98 -6.41 6.75
C LYS A 35 8.31 -7.65 6.17
N ARG A 36 6.97 -7.71 6.18
CA ARG A 36 6.20 -8.86 5.68
C ARG A 36 6.42 -9.13 4.20
N PHE A 37 6.57 -8.08 3.38
CA PHE A 37 6.78 -8.21 1.94
C PHE A 37 8.25 -8.09 1.51
N ASN A 38 9.19 -8.16 2.47
CA ASN A 38 10.63 -8.03 2.23
C ASN A 38 11.03 -6.72 1.54
N MET A 39 10.37 -5.62 1.94
CA MET A 39 10.53 -4.25 1.43
C MET A 39 11.16 -3.31 2.47
N SER A 40 11.81 -3.84 3.51
CA SER A 40 12.42 -3.03 4.57
C SER A 40 13.52 -2.09 4.08
N ASP A 41 14.21 -2.46 3.00
CA ASP A 41 15.28 -1.66 2.38
C ASP A 41 14.76 -0.73 1.27
N CYS A 42 13.44 -0.63 1.08
CA CYS A 42 12.86 0.27 0.08
C CYS A 42 13.17 1.73 0.44
N LYS A 43 13.74 2.46 -0.51
CA LYS A 43 14.06 3.88 -0.34
C LYS A 43 12.76 4.69 -0.24
N PRO A 44 12.67 5.66 0.69
CA PRO A 44 11.54 6.56 0.75
C PRO A 44 11.47 7.36 -0.56
N CYS A 45 10.31 7.35 -1.20
CA CYS A 45 10.06 8.13 -2.41
C CYS A 45 9.08 9.24 -2.08
N SER A 46 9.48 10.51 -2.28
CA SER A 46 8.61 11.66 -2.07
C SER A 46 7.55 11.81 -3.16
N THR A 47 7.77 11.18 -4.33
CA THR A 47 6.83 11.17 -5.45
C THR A 47 6.23 9.79 -5.60
N SER A 48 4.92 9.71 -5.34
CA SER A 48 4.10 8.51 -5.44
C SER A 48 4.29 7.76 -6.78
N LEU A 49 4.36 8.50 -7.89
CA LEU A 49 4.67 8.01 -9.23
C LEU A 49 5.49 9.10 -9.94
N GLU A 50 6.56 8.76 -10.65
CA GLU A 50 7.23 9.78 -11.47
C GLU A 50 6.28 10.22 -12.61
N PRO A 51 6.11 11.53 -12.86
CA PRO A 51 5.20 12.06 -13.87
C PRO A 51 5.59 11.70 -15.32
N LYS A 52 6.73 11.03 -15.53
CA LYS A 52 7.27 10.67 -16.85
C LYS A 52 7.50 9.17 -17.05
N CYS A 53 6.98 8.30 -16.19
CA CYS A 53 7.10 6.86 -16.47
C CYS A 53 6.26 6.49 -17.69
N THR A 54 6.95 6.13 -18.78
CA THR A 54 6.37 5.54 -19.97
C THR A 54 6.15 4.04 -19.79
N SER A 55 5.30 3.42 -20.60
CA SER A 55 5.13 1.95 -20.60
C SER A 55 6.46 1.19 -20.78
N ALA A 56 7.45 1.81 -21.42
CA ALA A 56 8.79 1.25 -21.60
C ALA A 56 9.63 1.21 -20.30
N ASP A 57 9.48 2.21 -19.42
CA ASP A 57 10.16 2.23 -18.12
C ASP A 57 9.66 1.12 -17.20
N PHE A 58 8.39 0.74 -17.37
CA PHE A 58 7.78 -0.36 -16.63
C PHE A 58 8.10 -1.74 -17.20
N ALA A 59 8.43 -1.86 -18.48
CA ALA A 59 8.79 -3.14 -19.11
C ALA A 59 10.11 -3.71 -18.60
N ASN A 60 11.01 -2.84 -18.14
CA ASN A 60 12.30 -3.21 -17.56
C ASN A 60 12.28 -3.27 -16.02
N SER A 61 11.13 -3.03 -15.39
CA SER A 61 11.00 -3.11 -13.93
C SER A 61 10.82 -4.56 -13.48
N GLU A 62 11.55 -4.95 -12.43
CA GLU A 62 11.39 -6.25 -11.79
C GLU A 62 9.92 -6.44 -11.38
N LEU A 63 9.36 -7.59 -11.76
CA LEU A 63 8.05 -8.00 -11.30
C LEU A 63 8.16 -8.42 -9.84
N PHE A 64 7.20 -7.99 -9.02
CA PHE A 64 7.13 -8.45 -7.64
C PHE A 64 6.69 -9.92 -7.62
N GLU A 65 7.60 -10.80 -7.22
CA GLU A 65 7.40 -12.27 -7.17
C GLU A 65 6.68 -12.74 -5.89
N GLY A 66 6.08 -11.84 -5.11
CA GLY A 66 5.37 -12.17 -3.87
C GLY A 66 3.83 -12.15 -3.98
N PRO A 67 3.11 -12.26 -2.85
CA PRO A 67 1.64 -12.23 -2.83
C PRO A 67 1.10 -10.83 -3.15
N PHE A 68 1.06 -10.51 -4.45
CA PHE A 68 0.74 -9.18 -4.98
C PHE A 68 -0.63 -8.68 -4.52
N ARG A 69 -1.65 -9.54 -4.51
CA ARG A 69 -3.01 -9.16 -4.07
C ARG A 69 -3.03 -8.72 -2.60
N GLU A 70 -2.27 -9.40 -1.74
CA GLU A 70 -2.17 -9.06 -0.32
C GLU A 70 -1.39 -7.75 -0.11
N LEU A 71 -0.31 -7.55 -0.88
CA LEU A 71 0.46 -6.30 -0.87
C LEU A 71 -0.43 -5.12 -1.28
N ILE A 72 -1.14 -5.22 -2.40
CA ILE A 72 -2.06 -4.17 -2.86
C ILE A 72 -3.16 -3.92 -1.83
N GLY A 73 -3.73 -4.98 -1.23
CA GLY A 73 -4.73 -4.81 -0.16
C GLY A 73 -4.18 -4.04 1.04
N SER A 74 -2.96 -4.34 1.46
CA SER A 74 -2.28 -3.65 2.58
C SER A 74 -1.97 -2.19 2.24
N LEU A 75 -1.51 -1.91 1.02
CA LEU A 75 -1.26 -0.56 0.53
C LEU A 75 -2.55 0.26 0.35
N LEU A 76 -3.64 -0.38 -0.10
CA LEU A 76 -4.94 0.27 -0.23
C LEU A 76 -5.51 0.66 1.13
N TYR A 77 -5.33 -0.20 2.14
CA TYR A 77 -5.70 0.12 3.52
C TYR A 77 -5.00 1.39 4.01
N LEU A 78 -3.67 1.48 3.83
CA LEU A 78 -2.90 2.70 4.14
C LEU A 78 -3.41 3.92 3.37
N ALA A 79 -3.66 3.76 2.07
CA ALA A 79 -4.06 4.85 1.19
C ALA A 79 -5.40 5.48 1.60
N VAL A 80 -6.36 4.65 2.02
CA VAL A 80 -7.70 5.10 2.41
C VAL A 80 -7.73 5.70 3.82
N THR A 81 -6.83 5.27 4.71
CA THR A 81 -6.90 5.62 6.13
C THR A 81 -6.03 6.82 6.51
N THR A 82 -4.73 6.80 6.17
CA THR A 82 -3.76 7.81 6.63
C THR A 82 -2.90 8.42 5.52
N ARG A 83 -2.79 7.75 4.35
CA ARG A 83 -1.86 8.12 3.27
C ARG A 83 -2.54 8.30 1.90
N PRO A 84 -3.49 9.23 1.74
CA PRO A 84 -4.17 9.44 0.45
C PRO A 84 -3.22 9.79 -0.71
N ASP A 85 -2.02 10.28 -0.40
CA ASP A 85 -0.96 10.60 -1.36
C ASP A 85 -0.44 9.38 -2.15
N ILE A 86 -0.56 8.15 -1.61
CA ILE A 86 -0.12 6.93 -2.32
C ILE A 86 -1.21 6.28 -3.18
N LEU A 87 -2.47 6.70 -3.05
CA LEU A 87 -3.63 6.03 -3.65
C LEU A 87 -3.53 5.87 -5.17
N PHE A 88 -3.06 6.91 -5.86
CA PHE A 88 -2.89 6.89 -7.31
C PHE A 88 -1.91 5.80 -7.76
N SER A 89 -0.80 5.66 -7.04
CA SER A 89 0.29 4.76 -7.42
C SER A 89 -0.03 3.31 -7.12
N VAL A 90 -0.76 3.06 -6.03
CA VAL A 90 -1.34 1.74 -5.73
C VAL A 90 -2.33 1.35 -6.83
N SER A 91 -3.19 2.27 -7.26
CA SER A 91 -4.17 2.03 -8.31
C SER A 91 -3.52 1.74 -9.67
N ALA A 92 -2.48 2.49 -10.03
CA ALA A 92 -1.70 2.26 -11.24
C ALA A 92 -1.00 0.89 -11.22
N SER A 93 -0.39 0.53 -10.08
CA SER A 93 0.28 -0.77 -9.88
C SER A 93 -0.68 -1.94 -10.01
N PHE A 94 -1.88 -1.84 -9.43
CA PHE A 94 -2.91 -2.86 -9.55
C PHE A 94 -3.36 -3.06 -11.00
N ARG A 95 -3.65 -1.97 -11.72
CA ARG A 95 -4.02 -2.04 -13.15
C ARG A 95 -2.93 -2.67 -13.98
N ARG A 96 -1.65 -2.35 -13.72
CA ARG A 96 -0.50 -2.95 -14.42
C ARG A 96 -0.46 -4.47 -14.24
N ASN A 97 -0.60 -4.96 -13.00
CA ASN A 97 -0.59 -6.40 -12.76
C ASN A 97 -1.76 -7.10 -13.47
N LEU A 98 -2.94 -6.48 -13.54
CA LEU A 98 -4.07 -7.01 -14.30
C LEU A 98 -3.83 -7.04 -15.82
N LEU A 99 -3.09 -6.06 -16.36
CA LEU A 99 -2.73 -6.01 -17.78
C LEU A 99 -1.58 -6.96 -18.15
N LEU A 100 -0.73 -7.32 -17.18
CA LEU A 100 0.39 -8.25 -17.33
C LEU A 100 0.05 -9.70 -16.94
N LEU A 101 -1.06 -9.93 -16.22
CA LEU A 101 -1.68 -11.25 -16.09
C LEU A 101 -1.98 -11.73 -17.50
N PRO A 102 -1.25 -12.72 -18.04
CA PRO A 102 -1.30 -12.97 -19.46
C PRO A 102 -2.69 -13.49 -19.81
N ARG A 103 -3.07 -13.23 -21.06
CA ARG A 103 -3.91 -14.09 -21.88
C ARG A 103 -3.36 -15.54 -21.89
N LEU A 104 -3.34 -16.21 -20.75
CA LEU A 104 -2.96 -17.62 -20.58
C LEU A 104 -4.10 -18.54 -21.04
N ASP A 105 -4.72 -18.22 -22.18
CA ASP A 105 -5.71 -19.07 -22.85
C ASP A 105 -5.54 -19.04 -24.38
N SER A 106 -4.35 -18.69 -24.87
CA SER A 106 -4.09 -18.75 -26.32
C SER A 106 -2.66 -19.14 -26.64
N LYS A 107 -2.26 -20.34 -26.22
CA LYS A 107 -1.38 -21.23 -27.02
C LYS A 107 -1.59 -22.69 -26.61
N GLY A 108 -2.32 -23.41 -27.47
CA GLY A 108 -2.07 -24.80 -27.85
C GLY A 108 -2.25 -25.90 -26.80
N SER A 109 -3.35 -26.63 -26.92
CA SER A 109 -3.31 -28.00 -27.45
C SER A 109 -4.58 -28.31 -28.23
#